data_AF-A0AAW6NGI3-F1
#
_entry.id   AF-A0AAW6NGI3-F1
#
_cell.length_a   1.000
_cell.length_b   1.000
_cell.length_c   1.000
_cell.angle_alpha   90.00
_cell.angle_beta   90.00
_cell.angle_gamma   90.00
#
_symmetry.space_group_name_H-M   'P 1'
#
loop_
_entity.id
_entity.type
_entity.pdbx_description
1 polymer ?
#
loop_
_entity_poly.entity_id
_entity_poly.type
_entity_poly.pdbx_seq_one_letter_code
_entity_poly.pdbx_strand_id
1 'polypeptide(L)'
;MFEDRYHKDQPAVKAMAQCIASNSPQVFTTTDDCVAAYGQEAADVVAKGGLLAALWDIGMDAVPAFFEGAGRDRPKGLMVSPVGTVA
;
A
#
# COMPACT_ATOMS: atom_id res chain seq x y z
N MET A 1 -2.50 -4.08 22.89
CA MET A 1 -2.98 -2.95 22.08
C MET A 1 -2.29 -3.06 20.71
N PHE A 2 -2.95 -3.67 19.74
CA PHE A 2 -2.33 -4.00 18.43
C PHE A 2 -2.65 -2.96 17.35
N GLU A 3 -3.66 -2.11 17.56
CA GLU A 3 -4.04 -1.04 16.63
C GLU A 3 -2.93 0.01 16.46
N ASP A 4 -2.14 0.25 17.51
CA ASP A 4 -1.10 1.28 17.49
C ASP A 4 0.09 0.93 16.58
N ARG A 5 0.45 -0.36 16.45
CA ARG A 5 1.62 -0.80 15.63
C ARG A 5 1.45 -0.54 14.14
N TYR A 6 0.22 -0.40 13.67
CA TYR A 6 -0.11 -0.20 12.26
C TYR A 6 -0.56 1.24 11.98
N HIS A 7 -0.42 2.15 12.93
CA HIS A 7 -0.77 3.55 12.76
C HIS A 7 0.19 4.24 11.78
N LYS A 8 -0.31 5.18 10.98
CA LYS A 8 0.48 5.92 9.97
C LYS A 8 1.70 6.65 10.54
N ASP A 9 1.63 7.00 11.83
CA ASP A 9 2.70 7.73 12.51
C ASP A 9 3.81 6.84 13.06
N GLN A 10 3.64 5.52 13.00
CA GLN A 10 4.67 4.59 13.40
C GLN A 10 5.88 4.72 12.47
N PRO A 11 7.11 4.76 13.01
CA PRO A 11 8.32 4.88 12.21
C PRO A 11 8.47 3.71 11.22
N ALA A 12 8.02 2.51 11.60
CA ALA A 12 8.00 1.36 10.69
C ALA A 12 7.09 1.58 9.48
N VAL A 13 5.88 2.13 9.69
CA VAL A 13 4.92 2.43 8.62
C VAL A 13 5.43 3.55 7.71
N LYS A 14 6.03 4.61 8.28
CA LYS A 14 6.65 5.71 7.52
C LYS A 14 7.84 5.24 6.69
N ALA A 15 8.74 4.47 7.27
CA ALA A 15 9.90 3.93 6.56
C ALA A 15 9.47 3.01 5.40
N MET A 16 8.43 2.21 5.61
CA MET A 16 7.85 1.35 4.59
C MET A 16 7.20 2.15 3.47
N ALA A 17 6.40 3.17 3.79
CA ALA A 17 5.81 4.08 2.81
C ALA A 17 6.88 4.77 1.96
N GLN A 18 7.97 5.27 2.59
CA GLN A 18 9.11 5.86 1.88
C GLN A 18 9.84 4.85 0.98
N CYS A 19 10.00 3.61 1.43
CA CYS A 19 10.62 2.55 0.65
C CYS A 19 9.79 2.22 -0.61
N ILE A 20 8.46 2.12 -0.46
CA ILE A 20 7.53 1.90 -1.57
C ILE A 20 7.51 3.09 -2.52
N ALA A 21 7.51 4.32 -2.00
CA ALA A 21 7.55 5.54 -2.79
C ALA A 21 8.85 5.67 -3.60
N SER A 22 10.00 5.33 -3.01
CA SER A 22 11.31 5.40 -3.68
C SER A 22 11.42 4.42 -4.84
N ASN A 23 10.71 3.30 -4.77
CA ASN A 23 10.68 2.29 -5.82
C ASN A 23 9.53 2.52 -6.84
N SER A 24 8.68 3.54 -6.66
CA SER A 24 7.53 3.80 -7.53
C SER A 24 7.93 4.29 -8.94
N PRO A 25 7.11 3.98 -9.98
CA PRO A 25 5.83 3.27 -9.93
C PRO A 25 5.99 1.76 -9.79
N GLN A 26 5.17 1.15 -8.93
CA GLN A 26 5.13 -0.30 -8.73
C GLN A 26 3.70 -0.82 -8.77
N VAL A 27 3.55 -2.03 -9.31
CA VAL A 27 2.30 -2.76 -9.34
C VAL A 27 2.53 -4.12 -8.71
N PHE A 28 1.91 -4.35 -7.56
CA PHE A 28 1.82 -5.67 -6.94
C PHE A 28 0.56 -6.33 -7.45
N THR A 29 0.70 -7.47 -8.12
CA THR A 29 -0.43 -8.24 -8.64
C THR A 29 -1.22 -8.93 -7.52
N THR A 30 -0.53 -9.37 -6.48
CA THR A 30 -1.17 -10.04 -5.34
C THR A 30 -0.69 -9.44 -4.04
N THR A 31 -1.47 -9.67 -2.97
CA THR A 31 -1.00 -9.37 -1.61
C THR A 31 0.28 -10.16 -1.32
N ASP A 32 0.39 -11.40 -1.82
CA ASP A 32 1.60 -12.22 -1.70
C ASP A 32 2.83 -11.59 -2.37
N ASP A 33 2.68 -10.92 -3.52
CA ASP A 33 3.79 -10.18 -4.16
C ASP A 33 4.26 -9.01 -3.28
N CYS A 34 3.31 -8.32 -2.63
CA CYS A 34 3.63 -7.26 -1.67
C CYS A 34 4.31 -7.83 -0.41
N VAL A 35 3.85 -8.99 0.08
CA VAL A 35 4.50 -9.72 1.18
C VAL A 35 5.89 -10.20 0.80
N ALA A 36 6.10 -10.66 -0.43
CA ALA A 36 7.40 -11.10 -0.91
C ALA A 36 8.39 -9.92 -1.04
N ALA A 37 7.90 -8.74 -1.42
CA ALA A 37 8.72 -7.54 -1.58
C ALA A 37 9.04 -6.83 -0.26
N TYR A 38 8.06 -6.74 0.65
CA TYR A 38 8.15 -5.90 1.86
C TYR A 38 7.86 -6.63 3.18
N GLY A 39 7.54 -7.92 3.12
CA GLY A 39 7.24 -8.75 4.29
C GLY A 39 5.76 -8.72 4.68
N GLN A 40 5.40 -9.64 5.58
CA GLN A 40 4.01 -9.83 6.02
C GLN A 40 3.46 -8.62 6.78
N GLU A 41 4.34 -7.85 7.43
CA GLU A 41 3.96 -6.57 8.05
C GLU A 41 3.38 -5.59 7.03
N ALA A 42 3.91 -5.51 5.81
CA ALA A 42 3.38 -4.62 4.78
C ALA A 42 1.93 -4.97 4.40
N ALA A 43 1.63 -6.26 4.24
CA ALA A 43 0.26 -6.70 3.96
C ALA A 43 -0.70 -6.39 5.11
N ASP A 44 -0.28 -6.58 6.35
CA ASP A 44 -1.07 -6.23 7.53
C ASP A 44 -1.32 -4.71 7.64
N VAL A 45 -0.31 -3.88 7.34
CA VAL A 45 -0.44 -2.41 7.40
C VAL A 45 -1.31 -1.89 6.24
N VAL A 46 -1.22 -2.49 5.05
CA VAL A 46 -2.13 -2.20 3.92
C VAL A 46 -3.57 -2.57 4.28
N ALA A 47 -3.79 -3.78 4.80
CA ALA A 47 -5.12 -4.27 5.18
C ALA A 47 -5.78 -3.41 6.28
N LYS A 48 -4.98 -2.79 7.14
CA LYS A 48 -5.44 -1.89 8.23
C LYS A 48 -5.47 -0.41 7.84
N GLY A 49 -5.07 -0.05 6.61
CA GLY A 49 -5.18 1.31 6.07
C GLY A 49 -4.11 2.31 6.53
N GLY A 50 -3.26 1.96 7.51
CA GLY A 50 -2.21 2.86 7.99
C GLY A 50 -1.14 3.19 6.94
N LEU A 51 -0.86 2.24 6.04
CA LEU A 51 0.12 2.41 4.99
C LEU A 51 -0.41 3.33 3.88
N LEU A 52 -1.70 3.19 3.53
CA LEU A 52 -2.34 4.09 2.57
C LEU A 52 -2.31 5.53 3.07
N ALA A 53 -2.63 5.75 4.34
CA ALA A 53 -2.57 7.09 4.94
C ALA A 53 -1.14 7.66 4.92
N ALA A 54 -0.13 6.85 5.24
CA ALA A 54 1.27 7.28 5.20
C ALA A 54 1.78 7.56 3.78
N LEU A 55 1.37 6.77 2.79
CA LEU A 55 1.66 7.00 1.36
C LEU A 55 1.03 8.30 0.88
N TRP A 56 -0.23 8.55 1.27
CA TRP A 56 -0.91 9.80 0.95
C TRP A 56 -0.24 11.03 1.55
N ASP A 57 0.21 10.95 2.81
CA ASP A 57 0.96 12.02 3.49
C ASP A 57 2.27 12.40 2.75
N ILE A 58 2.87 11.47 2.00
CA ILE A 58 4.07 11.70 1.19
C ILE A 58 3.78 11.94 -0.30
N GLY A 59 2.51 12.13 -0.67
CA GLY A 59 2.10 12.43 -2.04
C GLY A 59 2.10 11.22 -2.98
N MET A 60 1.94 10.01 -2.46
CA MET A 60 1.74 8.78 -3.23
C MET A 60 0.30 8.30 -3.10
N ASP A 61 -0.33 8.01 -4.23
CA ASP A 61 -1.62 7.33 -4.28
C ASP A 61 -1.39 5.82 -4.32
N ALA A 62 -2.22 5.08 -3.59
CA ALA A 62 -2.14 3.65 -3.47
C ALA A 62 -3.52 3.07 -3.74
N VAL A 63 -3.74 2.62 -4.97
CA VAL A 63 -5.02 2.09 -5.43
C VAL A 63 -4.93 0.59 -5.66
N PRO A 64 -6.05 -0.16 -5.62
CA PRO A 64 -6.05 -1.55 -6.03
C PRO A 64 -5.54 -1.67 -7.48
N ALA A 65 -4.57 -2.54 -7.71
CA ALA A 65 -4.00 -2.73 -9.05
C ALA A 65 -5.04 -3.26 -10.03
N PHE A 66 -5.96 -4.10 -9.56
CA PHE A 66 -7.08 -4.60 -10.33
C PHE A 66 -8.21 -5.03 -9.43
N PHE A 67 -9.39 -5.22 -10.03
CA PHE A 67 -10.57 -5.69 -9.33
C PHE A 67 -11.04 -6.97 -9.99
N GLU A 68 -11.10 -8.05 -9.23
CA GLU A 68 -11.71 -9.32 -9.61
C GLU A 68 -13.17 -9.38 -9.13
N GLY A 69 -13.91 -10.38 -9.61
CA GLY A 69 -15.32 -10.56 -9.29
C GLY A 69 -16.27 -9.94 -10.32
N ALA A 70 -17.47 -10.51 -10.43
CA ALA A 70 -18.46 -10.13 -11.44
C ALA A 70 -18.87 -8.64 -11.37
N GLY A 71 -18.64 -7.98 -10.23
CA GLY A 71 -18.90 -6.57 -10.02
C GLY A 71 -17.66 -5.71 -9.78
N ARG A 72 -16.43 -6.22 -10.02
CA ARG A 72 -15.20 -5.57 -9.54
C ARG A 72 -15.21 -5.33 -8.03
N ASP A 73 -15.89 -6.21 -7.29
CA ASP A 73 -16.07 -6.12 -5.84
C ASP A 73 -14.88 -6.64 -5.04
N ARG A 74 -13.91 -7.29 -5.70
CA ARG A 74 -12.73 -7.87 -5.06
C ARG A 74 -11.47 -7.13 -5.50
N PRO A 75 -11.12 -6.02 -4.83
CA PRO A 75 -9.83 -5.36 -5.08
C PRO A 75 -8.70 -6.35 -4.81
N LYS A 76 -7.79 -6.46 -5.78
CA LYS A 76 -6.58 -7.27 -5.71
C LYS A 76 -5.38 -6.45 -6.17
N GLY A 77 -4.26 -6.77 -5.54
CA GLY A 77 -3.00 -6.10 -5.81
C GLY A 77 -2.98 -4.65 -5.35
N LEU A 78 -1.82 -4.02 -5.45
CA LEU A 78 -1.59 -2.64 -5.03
C LEU A 78 -0.76 -1.93 -6.10
N MET A 79 -1.33 -0.89 -6.69
CA MET A 79 -0.62 0.03 -7.57
C MET A 79 -0.29 1.29 -6.78
N VAL A 80 0.99 1.62 -6.72
CA VAL A 80 1.47 2.84 -6.05
C VAL A 80 2.09 3.77 -7.08
N SER A 81 1.59 5.01 -7.09
CA SER A 81 1.97 6.03 -8.06
C SER A 81 1.90 7.44 -7.44
N PRO A 82 2.72 8.40 -7.89
CA PRO A 82 2.66 9.77 -7.37
C PRO A 82 1.29 10.41 -7.61
N VAL A 83 0.75 11.07 -6.58
CA VAL A 83 -0.48 11.88 -6.66
C VAL A 83 -0.25 12.99 -7.69
N GLY A 84 -1.05 13.00 -8.76
CA GLY A 84 -0.94 13.99 -9.85
C GLY A 84 -0.52 13.43 -11.20
N THR A 85 -0.16 12.14 -11.29
CA THR A 85 0.00 11.47 -12.59
C THR A 85 -1.38 11.00 -13.09
N VAL A 86 -2.21 11.96 -13.51
CA VAL A 86 -3.34 11.66 -14.41
C VAL A 86 -2.72 11.45 -15.79
N ALA A 87 -2.66 10.21 -16.25
CA ALA A 87 -2.44 9.89 -17.66
C ALA A 87 -3.80 9.65 -18.33
#